data_AF-A0A0Q5MAM3-F1
#
_entry.id   AF-A0A0Q5MAM3-F1
#
_cell.length_a   1.000
_cell.length_b   1.000
_cell.length_c   1.000
_cell.angle_alpha   90.00
_cell.angle_beta   90.00
_cell.angle_gamma   90.00
#
_symmetry.space_group_name_H-M   'P 1'
#
loop_
_entity.id
_entity.type
_entity.pdbx_description
1 polymer ?
#
loop_
_entity_poly.entity_id
_entity_poly.type
_entity_poly.pdbx_seq_one_letter_code
_entity_poly.pdbx_strand_id
1 'polypeptide(L)'
;MTDTKHAEPDVVAEPFPAAEIAGLSAKTVAHVVHYRRKTYVTQPSEGYAFLKRVRTLLRDGTTDLVPLVHRDGFVWLAVGPSIPVAVDEVETERGESEKHALKRLGLH
;
A
#
# COMPACT_ATOMS: atom_id res chain seq x y z
N MET A 1 -40.59 1.29 -54.57
CA MET A 1 -40.37 2.70 -54.18
C MET A 1 -39.20 2.74 -53.19
N THR A 2 -38.06 3.25 -53.67
CA THR A 2 -36.97 3.98 -52.97
C THR A 2 -36.61 3.66 -51.51
N ASP A 3 -35.46 2.97 -51.36
CA ASP A 3 -34.22 3.38 -50.67
C ASP A 3 -34.25 4.48 -49.58
N THR A 4 -33.63 4.22 -48.41
CA THR A 4 -32.44 4.97 -47.91
C THR A 4 -31.88 4.31 -46.63
N LYS A 5 -30.80 3.55 -46.80
CA LYS A 5 -29.46 3.67 -46.17
C LYS A 5 -29.35 4.23 -44.72
N HIS A 6 -28.79 3.46 -43.78
CA HIS A 6 -27.44 3.65 -43.17
C HIS A 6 -27.24 2.79 -41.90
N ALA A 7 -26.31 1.84 -41.98
CA ALA A 7 -25.08 1.77 -41.17
C ALA A 7 -25.20 1.01 -39.83
N GLU A 8 -24.88 -0.29 -39.87
CA GLU A 8 -24.12 -0.94 -38.78
C GLU A 8 -22.63 -0.74 -39.11
N PRO A 9 -21.74 -0.56 -38.10
CA PRO A 9 -21.28 -1.73 -37.36
C PRO A 9 -21.13 -1.52 -35.85
N ASP A 10 -21.37 -2.62 -35.15
CA ASP A 10 -20.70 -3.08 -33.93
C ASP A 10 -19.33 -2.39 -33.70
N VAL A 11 -19.25 -1.51 -32.70
CA VAL A 11 -17.98 -1.09 -32.09
C VAL A 11 -18.19 -1.05 -30.58
N VAL A 12 -18.02 -2.23 -29.98
CA VAL A 12 -17.32 -2.43 -28.70
C VAL A 12 -16.74 -1.12 -28.20
N ALA A 13 -17.37 -0.54 -27.16
CA ALA A 13 -16.80 0.60 -26.46
C ALA A 13 -15.36 0.24 -26.07
N GLU A 14 -14.42 0.91 -26.72
CA GLU A 14 -13.01 0.56 -26.70
C GLU A 14 -12.54 0.47 -25.25
N PRO A 15 -11.92 -0.66 -24.84
CA PRO A 15 -11.25 -0.70 -23.55
C PRO A 15 -10.14 0.36 -23.61
N PHE A 16 -10.11 1.23 -22.60
CA PHE A 16 -9.04 2.20 -22.40
C PHE A 16 -7.69 1.59 -22.79
N PRO A 17 -6.87 2.27 -23.62
CA PRO A 17 -5.63 1.71 -24.12
C PRO A 17 -4.80 1.23 -22.92
N ALA A 18 -4.41 -0.05 -22.92
CA ALA A 18 -3.72 -0.70 -21.80
C ALA A 18 -2.45 0.04 -21.32
N ALA A 19 -1.94 0.98 -22.12
CA ALA A 19 -0.87 1.89 -21.77
C ALA A 19 -1.24 2.93 -20.68
N GLU A 20 -2.52 3.32 -20.55
CA GLU A 20 -3.00 4.15 -19.42
C GLU A 20 -3.25 3.32 -18.15
N ILE A 21 -3.48 2.00 -18.28
CA ILE A 21 -3.49 1.06 -17.14
C ILE A 21 -2.05 0.70 -16.72
N ALA A 22 -1.08 0.87 -17.63
CA ALA A 22 0.34 0.64 -17.38
C ALA A 22 1.01 1.74 -16.53
N GLY A 23 0.25 2.71 -16.04
CA GLY A 23 0.65 3.61 -14.96
C GLY A 23 -0.40 3.65 -13.85
N LEU A 24 0.04 3.79 -12.60
CA LEU A 24 -0.68 4.50 -11.53
C LEU A 24 -1.71 3.74 -10.66
N SER A 25 -1.54 2.46 -10.40
CA SER A 25 -1.75 2.00 -9.01
C SER A 25 -0.38 1.69 -8.47
N ALA A 26 0.22 2.66 -7.80
CA ALA A 26 1.50 2.45 -7.19
C ALA A 26 1.30 1.38 -6.11
N LYS A 27 1.87 0.19 -6.38
CA LYS A 27 1.70 -0.95 -5.49
C LYS A 27 2.59 -0.70 -4.29
N THR A 28 1.98 -0.48 -3.13
CA THR A 28 2.70 -0.41 -1.86
C THR A 28 3.44 -1.73 -1.64
N VAL A 29 4.77 -1.68 -1.62
CA VAL A 29 5.67 -2.82 -1.45
C VAL A 29 6.17 -2.96 -0.01
N ALA A 30 6.06 -1.92 0.79
CA ALA A 30 6.35 -1.96 2.23
C ALA A 30 5.67 -0.80 2.96
N HIS A 31 5.62 -0.91 4.29
CA HIS A 31 5.39 0.25 5.15
C HIS A 31 6.63 0.54 5.97
N VAL A 32 6.90 1.82 6.20
CA VAL A 32 7.92 2.30 7.12
C VAL A 32 7.22 2.86 8.34
N VAL A 33 7.39 2.19 9.48
CA VAL A 33 6.83 2.61 10.77
C VAL A 33 7.89 3.40 11.53
N HIS A 34 7.62 4.67 11.75
CA HIS A 34 8.41 5.57 12.58
C HIS A 34 7.85 5.54 14.01
N TYR A 35 8.66 5.02 14.94
CA TYR A 35 8.29 4.88 16.34
C TYR A 35 9.38 5.47 17.24
N ARG A 36 9.08 6.61 17.87
CA ARG A 36 10.05 7.37 18.67
C ARG A 36 11.33 7.68 17.88
N ARG A 37 12.45 7.02 18.21
CA ARG A 37 13.76 7.17 17.54
C ARG A 37 14.14 5.94 16.71
N LYS A 38 13.17 5.06 16.44
CA LYS A 38 13.36 3.81 15.70
C LYS A 38 12.49 3.81 14.46
N THR A 39 12.99 3.12 13.43
CA THR A 39 12.31 2.93 12.16
C THR A 39 12.24 1.45 11.86
N TYR A 40 11.06 0.97 11.50
CA TYR A 40 10.79 -0.42 11.17
C TYR A 40 10.26 -0.51 9.76
N VAL A 41 10.83 -1.41 8.96
CA VAL A 41 10.37 -1.69 7.60
C VAL A 41 9.62 -3.01 7.62
N THR A 42 8.38 -3.00 7.14
CA THR A 42 7.50 -4.17 7.21
C THR A 42 6.83 -4.45 5.86
N GLN A 43 6.44 -5.70 5.65
CA GLN A 43 5.63 -6.09 4.51
C GLN A 43 4.27 -5.36 4.51
N PRO A 44 3.63 -5.21 3.33
CA PRO A 44 2.36 -4.50 3.21
C PRO A 44 1.24 -5.04 4.12
N SER A 45 1.10 -6.37 4.20
CA SER A 45 0.08 -7.04 5.02
C SER A 45 0.24 -6.72 6.51
N GLU A 46 1.46 -6.86 7.02
CA GLU A 46 1.81 -6.63 8.42
C GLU A 46 1.69 -5.15 8.79
N GLY A 47 2.14 -4.25 7.91
CA GLY A 47 1.99 -2.81 8.10
C GLY A 47 0.51 -2.38 8.12
N TYR A 48 -0.32 -2.96 7.27
CA TYR A 48 -1.75 -2.70 7.26
C TYR A 48 -2.46 -3.21 8.53
N ALA A 49 -2.11 -4.42 9.00
CA ALA A 49 -2.64 -4.97 10.25
C ALA A 49 -2.28 -4.07 11.45
N PHE A 50 -1.03 -3.62 11.52
CA PHE A 50 -0.54 -2.68 12.52
C PHE A 50 -1.32 -1.35 12.46
N LEU A 51 -1.42 -0.74 11.28
CA LEU A 51 -2.16 0.51 11.04
C LEU A 51 -3.61 0.43 11.50
N LYS A 52 -4.30 -0.67 11.20
CA LYS A 52 -5.68 -0.88 11.63
C LYS A 52 -5.79 -0.87 13.16
N ARG A 53 -4.87 -1.52 13.87
CA ARG A 53 -4.87 -1.53 15.33
C ARG A 53 -4.54 -0.15 15.91
N VAL A 54 -3.56 0.56 15.34
CA VAL A 54 -3.21 1.94 15.74
C VAL A 54 -4.42 2.85 15.63
N ARG A 55 -5.11 2.86 14.48
CA ARG A 55 -6.29 3.70 14.25
C ARG A 55 -7.40 3.43 15.27
N THR A 56 -7.65 2.16 15.61
CA THR A 56 -8.62 1.79 16.64
C THR A 56 -8.22 2.33 18.01
N LEU A 57 -6.98 2.11 18.45
CA LEU A 57 -6.50 2.57 19.76
C LEU A 57 -6.54 4.10 19.90
N LEU A 58 -6.13 4.82 18.85
CA LEU A 58 -6.18 6.28 18.84
C LEU A 58 -7.60 6.82 18.85
N ARG A 59 -8.52 6.21 18.08
CA ARG A 59 -9.95 6.58 18.09
C ARG A 59 -10.59 6.32 19.45
N ASP A 60 -10.26 5.21 20.08
CA ASP A 60 -10.85 4.79 21.35
C ASP A 60 -10.15 5.47 22.55
N GLY A 61 -9.06 6.22 22.32
CA GLY A 61 -8.29 6.92 23.35
C GLY A 61 -7.51 6.00 24.29
N THR A 62 -7.30 4.74 23.90
CA THR A 62 -6.69 3.70 24.73
C THR A 62 -5.22 3.47 24.38
N THR A 63 -4.47 2.89 25.32
CA THR A 63 -3.07 2.51 25.11
C THR A 63 -2.89 1.01 25.27
N ASP A 64 -2.22 0.37 24.32
CA ASP A 64 -1.98 -1.08 24.31
C ASP A 64 -0.68 -1.43 23.58
N LEU A 65 -0.19 -2.66 23.76
CA LEU A 65 0.91 -3.22 23.00
C LEU A 65 0.41 -3.79 21.66
N VAL A 66 0.97 -3.29 20.57
CA VAL A 66 0.66 -3.75 19.21
C VAL A 66 1.83 -4.55 18.66
N PRO A 67 1.60 -5.77 18.15
CA PRO A 67 2.65 -6.55 17.52
C PRO A 67 3.01 -5.96 16.15
N LEU A 68 4.29 -5.98 15.82
CA LEU A 68 4.79 -5.60 14.50
C LEU A 68 5.87 -6.58 14.07
N VAL A 69 5.60 -7.33 13.01
CA VAL A 69 6.63 -8.06 12.25
C VAL A 69 7.32 -7.04 11.34
N HIS A 70 8.65 -7.06 11.29
CA HIS A 70 9.46 -6.18 10.45
C HIS A 70 10.68 -6.94 9.92
N ARG A 71 11.46 -6.29 9.05
CA ARG A 71 12.59 -6.92 8.32
C ARG A 71 13.57 -7.74 9.18
N ASP A 72 13.81 -7.31 10.43
CA ASP A 72 14.83 -7.92 11.31
C ASP A 72 14.19 -8.84 12.38
N GLY A 73 12.86 -8.98 12.39
CA GLY A 73 12.15 -9.81 13.35
C GLY A 73 10.86 -9.19 13.85
N PHE A 74 10.53 -9.47 15.11
CA PHE A 74 9.25 -9.13 15.71
C PHE A 74 9.43 -8.21 16.92
N VAL A 75 8.54 -7.21 17.06
CA VAL A 75 8.57 -6.25 18.16
C VAL A 75 7.16 -5.94 18.66
N TRP A 76 7.06 -5.61 19.96
CA TRP A 76 5.87 -5.02 20.55
C TRP A 76 6.04 -3.50 20.70
N LEU A 77 5.13 -2.73 20.13
CA LEU A 77 5.12 -1.28 20.23
C LEU A 77 3.95 -0.84 21.11
N ALA A 78 4.23 -0.05 22.16
CA ALA A 78 3.17 0.62 22.91
C ALA A 78 2.57 1.73 22.05
N VAL A 79 1.28 1.68 21.79
CA VAL A 79 0.55 2.64 20.96
C VAL A 79 -0.57 3.25 21.77
N GLY A 80 -0.71 4.57 21.72
CA GLY A 80 -1.78 5.31 22.38
C GLY A 80 -1.70 6.81 22.06
N PRO A 81 -2.68 7.62 22.52
CA PRO A 81 -2.81 9.03 22.14
C PRO A 81 -1.57 9.89 22.42
N SER A 82 -0.81 9.56 23.47
CA SER A 82 0.40 10.29 23.88
C SER A 82 1.70 9.70 23.33
N ILE A 83 1.63 8.69 22.46
CA ILE A 83 2.81 8.01 21.90
C ILE A 83 2.88 8.30 20.39
N PRO A 84 3.84 9.11 19.93
CA PRO A 84 3.96 9.43 18.51
C PRO A 84 4.31 8.20 17.68
N VAL A 85 3.48 7.92 16.66
CA VAL A 85 3.68 6.89 15.65
C VAL A 85 3.29 7.46 14.30
N ALA A 86 4.15 7.32 13.30
CA ALA A 86 3.86 7.62 11.91
C ALA A 86 4.14 6.38 11.04
N VAL A 87 3.39 6.24 9.96
CA VAL A 87 3.54 5.12 9.03
C VAL A 87 3.48 5.68 7.62
N ASP A 88 4.54 5.44 6.86
CA ASP A 88 4.66 5.84 5.47
C ASP A 88 4.59 4.60 4.57
N GLU A 89 3.97 4.78 3.40
CA GLU A 89 3.89 3.75 2.37
C GLU A 89 5.08 3.87 1.41
N VAL A 90 5.66 2.74 1.04
CA VAL A 90 6.74 2.67 0.05
C VAL A 90 6.21 1.99 -1.20
N GLU A 91 6.33 2.66 -2.33
CA GLU A 91 5.91 2.18 -3.64
C GLU A 91 7.11 1.76 -4.49
N THR A 92 6.87 0.98 -5.55
CA THR A 92 7.90 0.69 -6.55
C THR A 92 8.23 1.91 -7.39
N GLU A 93 9.52 2.12 -7.69
CA GLU A 93 9.95 3.15 -8.63
C GLU A 93 9.66 2.75 -10.09
N ARG A 94 9.60 3.74 -11.00
CA ARG A 94 9.31 3.49 -12.42
C ARG A 94 10.41 2.64 -13.05
N GLY A 95 10.05 1.44 -13.50
CA GLY A 95 10.98 0.47 -14.09
C GLY A 95 11.68 -0.45 -13.07
N GLU A 96 11.39 -0.31 -11.78
CA GLU A 96 11.88 -1.22 -10.74
C GLU A 96 10.97 -2.46 -10.63
N SER A 97 11.56 -3.65 -10.55
CA SER A 97 10.78 -4.86 -10.23
C SER A 97 10.48 -4.95 -8.73
N GLU A 98 9.32 -5.49 -8.36
CA GLU A 98 8.94 -5.71 -6.95
C GLU A 98 10.01 -6.48 -6.18
N LYS A 99 10.60 -7.52 -6.77
CA LYS A 99 11.69 -8.28 -6.17
C LYS A 99 12.92 -7.43 -5.86
N HIS A 100 13.26 -6.48 -6.74
CA HIS A 100 14.37 -5.56 -6.52
C HIS A 100 14.06 -4.55 -5.41
N ALA A 101 12.85 -3.99 -5.41
CA ALA A 101 12.38 -3.08 -4.36
C ALA A 101 12.42 -3.75 -2.97
N LEU A 102 11.88 -4.96 -2.88
CA LEU A 102 11.90 -5.79 -1.68
C LEU A 102 13.33 -6.10 -1.20
N LYS A 103 14.24 -6.40 -2.13
CA LYS A 103 15.66 -6.57 -1.82
C LYS A 103 16.32 -5.30 -1.27
N ARG A 104 16.04 -4.14 -1.86
CA ARG A 104 16.52 -2.84 -1.37
C ARG A 104 16.03 -2.52 0.05
N LEU A 105 14.84 -2.99 0.39
CA LEU A 105 14.18 -2.73 1.67
C LEU A 105 14.51 -3.72 2.79
N GLY A 106 15.28 -4.77 2.53
CA GLY A 106 15.57 -5.78 3.55
C GLY A 106 14.48 -6.86 3.70
N LEU A 107 13.49 -6.89 2.81
CA LEU A 107 12.35 -7.81 2.84
C LEU A 107 12.58 -8.88 1.77
N HIS A 108 13.37 -9.93 2.03
CA HIS A 108 13.74 -10.94 1.02
C HIS A 108 13.20 -12.33 1.35
#